data_AF-A0AAW5N2F0-F1
#
_entry.id   AF-A0AAW5N2F0-F1
#
_cell.length_a   1.000
_cell.length_b   1.000
_cell.length_c   1.000
_cell.angle_alpha   90.00
_cell.angle_beta   90.00
_cell.angle_gamma   90.00
#
_symmetry.space_group_name_H-M   'P 1'
#
loop_
_entity.id
_entity.type
_entity.pdbx_description
1 polymer ?
#
loop_
_entity_poly.entity_id
_entity_poly.type
_entity_poly.pdbx_seq_one_letter_code
_entity_poly.pdbx_strand_id
1 'polypeptide(L)' 'YDNYDKFCKKIDSLNQEYVEKFKIVKSKNFVTGHAAFAYLCRDYNLKQKSVENVFAEGEPSTKQLADLTEYCKNNNVRTV' A
#
# COMPACT_ATOMS: atom_id res chain seq x y z
N TYR A 1 -17.82 5.35 -26.88
CA TYR A 1 -17.09 6.35 -26.09
C TYR A 1 -17.73 6.63 -24.73
N ASP A 2 -19.06 6.61 -24.59
CA ASP A 2 -19.76 6.89 -23.31
C ASP A 2 -19.28 6.04 -22.11
N ASN A 3 -19.03 4.74 -22.30
CA ASN A 3 -18.51 3.88 -21.23
C ASN A 3 -17.08 4.23 -20.78
N TYR A 4 -16.24 4.69 -21.72
CA TYR A 4 -14.86 5.10 -21.43
C TYR A 4 -14.86 6.40 -20.61
N ASP A 5 -15.60 7.42 -21.06
CA ASP A 5 -15.67 8.71 -20.37
C ASP A 5 -16.27 8.58 -18.96
N LYS A 6 -17.28 7.71 -18.80
CA LYS A 6 -17.85 7.39 -17.48
C LYS A 6 -16.84 6.71 -16.57
N PHE A 7 -16.01 5.82 -17.10
CA PHE A 7 -14.96 5.16 -16.34
C PHE A 7 -13.86 6.13 -15.94
N CYS A 8 -13.36 6.96 -16.86
CA CYS A 8 -12.36 7.98 -16.58
C CYS A 8 -12.82 8.93 -15.47
N LYS A 9 -14.05 9.45 -15.54
CA LYS A 9 -14.61 10.32 -14.49
C LYS A 9 -14.63 9.67 -13.11
N LYS A 10 -14.90 8.35 -13.03
CA LYS A 10 -14.88 7.61 -11.76
C LYS A 10 -13.46 7.49 -11.21
N ILE A 11 -12.49 7.22 -12.08
CA ILE A 11 -11.07 7.13 -11.70
C ILE A 11 -10.56 8.49 -11.23
N ASP A 12 -10.90 9.58 -11.91
CA ASP A 12 -10.50 10.94 -11.51
C ASP A 12 -11.09 11.31 -10.15
N SER A 13 -12.37 11.00 -9.92
CA SER A 13 -13.03 11.23 -8.64
C SER A 13 -12.38 10.42 -7.51
N LEU A 14 -12.04 9.14 -7.78
CA LEU A 14 -11.36 8.28 -6.81
C LEU A 14 -9.97 8.82 -6.47
N ASN A 15 -9.23 9.27 -7.49
CA ASN A 15 -7.91 9.87 -7.33
C ASN A 15 -7.97 11.13 -6.46
N GLN A 16 -8.92 12.03 -6.71
CA GLN A 16 -9.12 13.23 -5.88
C GLN A 16 -9.42 12.87 -4.42
N GLU A 17 -10.30 11.90 -4.19
CA GLU A 17 -10.63 11.43 -2.85
C GLU A 17 -9.39 10.90 -2.12
N TYR A 18 -8.56 10.12 -2.81
CA TYR A 18 -7.33 9.55 -2.24
C TYR A 18 -6.28 10.62 -1.95
N VAL A 19 -6.11 11.60 -2.84
CA VAL A 19 -5.18 12.72 -2.62
C VAL A 19 -5.55 13.49 -1.35
N GLU A 20 -6.83 13.83 -1.19
CA GLU A 20 -7.30 14.59 -0.03
C GLU A 20 -7.16 13.79 1.28
N LYS A 21 -7.53 12.50 1.26
CA LYS A 21 -7.41 11.63 2.43
C LYS A 21 -5.94 11.38 2.83
N PHE A 22 -5.06 11.11 1.88
CA PHE A 22 -3.66 10.80 2.19
C PHE A 22 -2.81 12.03 2.51
N LYS A 23 -3.21 13.23 2.10
CA LYS A 23 -2.59 14.50 2.55
C LYS A 23 -2.67 14.69 4.06
N ILE A 24 -3.81 14.34 4.68
CA ILE A 24 -4.07 14.60 6.10
C ILE A 24 -3.68 13.44 7.03
N VAL A 25 -3.39 12.27 6.47
CA VAL A 25 -3.01 11.09 7.25
C VAL A 25 -1.61 11.23 7.84
N LYS A 26 -1.52 11.04 9.17
CA LYS A 26 -0.25 11.08 9.91
C LYS A 26 0.58 9.81 9.74
N SER A 27 -0.07 8.65 9.61
CA SER A 27 0.61 7.36 9.44
C SER A 27 0.68 6.98 7.96
N LYS A 28 1.85 7.17 7.36
CA LYS A 28 2.09 6.86 5.94
C LYS A 28 2.63 5.46 5.71
N ASN A 29 2.95 4.74 6.78
CA ASN A 29 3.53 3.40 6.71
C ASN A 29 2.43 2.34 6.87
N PHE A 30 2.44 1.34 5.99
CA PHE A 30 1.59 0.16 6.12
C PHE A 30 2.32 -1.09 5.65
N VAL A 31 1.90 -2.24 6.14
CA VAL A 31 2.44 -3.55 5.76
C VAL A 31 1.47 -4.21 4.78
N THR A 32 2.00 -5.03 3.88
CA THR A 32 1.26 -5.76 2.85
C THR A 32 1.87 -7.15 2.68
N GLY A 33 1.07 -8.16 2.35
CA GLY A 33 1.61 -9.48 2.00
C GLY A 33 2.54 -9.41 0.79
N HIS A 34 2.07 -8.85 -0.32
CA HIS A 34 2.80 -8.73 -1.59
C HIS A 34 3.13 -7.27 -1.94
N ALA A 35 4.26 -7.04 -2.60
CA ALA A 35 4.76 -5.72 -3.01
C ALA A 35 4.01 -5.09 -4.21
N ALA A 36 2.67 -5.07 -4.18
CA ALA A 36 1.84 -4.59 -5.28
C ALA A 36 1.58 -3.08 -5.29
N PHE A 37 1.79 -2.37 -4.19
CA PHE A 37 1.34 -0.98 -4.03
C PHE A 37 2.45 0.06 -4.24
N ALA A 38 3.50 -0.27 -4.97
CA ALA A 38 4.64 0.62 -5.19
C ALA A 38 4.24 1.93 -5.90
N TYR A 39 3.39 1.85 -6.94
CA TYR A 39 2.88 3.02 -7.66
C TYR A 39 1.96 3.88 -6.77
N LEU A 40 1.07 3.25 -6.01
CA LEU A 40 0.23 3.94 -5.03
C LEU A 40 1.09 4.68 -3.99
N CYS A 41 2.14 4.04 -3.49
CA CYS A 41 3.04 4.65 -2.53
C CYS A 41 3.78 5.86 -3.10
N ARG A 42 4.26 5.77 -4.34
CA ARG A 42 4.91 6.87 -5.05
C ARG A 42 3.95 8.07 -5.21
N ASP A 43 2.74 7.81 -5.67
CA ASP A 43 1.81 8.87 -6.10
C ASP A 43 1.12 9.55 -4.91
N TYR A 44 0.93 8.85 -3.79
CA TYR A 44 0.28 9.38 -2.59
C TYR A 44 1.23 9.63 -1.41
N ASN A 45 2.54 9.55 -1.63
CA ASN A 45 3.56 9.70 -0.60
C ASN A 45 3.33 8.76 0.60
N LEU A 46 3.01 7.51 0.31
CA LEU A 46 2.88 6.42 1.28
C LEU A 46 4.14 5.55 1.25
N LYS A 47 4.30 4.71 2.26
CA LYS A 47 5.40 3.77 2.39
C LYS A 47 4.84 2.39 2.69
N GLN A 48 4.89 1.50 1.70
CA GLN A 48 4.63 0.08 1.93
C GLN A 48 5.89 -0.60 2.48
N LYS A 49 5.69 -1.54 3.40
CA LYS A 49 6.56 -2.70 3.54
C LYS A 49 5.81 -3.93 3.08
N SER A 50 6.52 -4.79 2.40
CA SER A 50 5.97 -6.04 1.93
C SER A 50 6.71 -7.19 2.57
N VAL A 51 5.96 -8.19 3.03
CA VAL A 51 6.53 -9.42 3.60
C VAL A 51 7.21 -10.22 2.49
N GLU A 52 6.65 -10.15 1.29
CA GLU A 52 7.09 -10.90 0.11
C GLU A 52 7.49 -9.97 -1.04
N ASN A 53 8.47 -10.42 -1.83
CA ASN A 53 8.88 -9.73 -3.04
C ASN A 53 7.78 -9.80 -4.11
N VAL A 54 7.82 -8.89 -5.08
CA VAL A 54 6.84 -8.79 -6.20
C VAL A 54 6.59 -10.12 -6.94
N PHE A 55 7.55 -11.06 -6.89
CA PHE A 55 7.53 -12.35 -7.57
C PHE A 55 7.48 -13.57 -6.64
N ALA A 56 7.35 -13.35 -5.34
CA ALA A 56 7.30 -14.46 -4.38
C ALA A 56 5.87 -15.01 -4.36
N GLU A 57 5.67 -16.15 -5.00
CA GLU A 57 4.49 -16.99 -4.83
C GLU A 57 4.82 -18.04 -3.76
N GLY A 58 4.40 -17.82 -2.52
CA GLY A 58 4.66 -18.73 -1.40
C GLY A 58 4.09 -18.23 -0.08
N GLU A 59 4.22 -19.02 0.99
CA GLU A 59 4.05 -18.51 2.35
C GLU A 59 5.39 -17.94 2.85
N PRO A 60 5.38 -16.82 3.60
CA PRO A 60 6.59 -16.24 4.14
C PRO A 60 7.25 -17.20 5.14
N SER A 61 8.58 -17.34 5.06
CA SER A 61 9.34 -18.17 5.99
C SER A 61 9.27 -17.64 7.43
N THR A 62 9.52 -18.50 8.42
CA THR A 62 9.54 -18.13 9.85
C THR A 62 10.49 -16.98 10.16
N LYS A 63 11.63 -16.88 9.45
CA LYS A 63 12.57 -15.76 9.59
C LYS A 63 11.98 -14.45 9.07
N GLN A 64 11.31 -14.47 7.91
CA GLN A 64 10.64 -13.29 7.37
C GLN A 64 9.49 -12.82 8.27
N LEU A 65 8.75 -13.74 8.90
CA LEU A 65 7.72 -13.41 9.88
C LEU A 65 8.30 -12.78 11.17
N ALA A 66 9.47 -13.23 11.62
CA ALA A 66 10.17 -12.63 12.76
C ALA A 66 10.64 -11.21 12.43
N ASP A 67 11.29 -11.03 11.27
CA ASP A 67 11.75 -9.72 10.78
C ASP A 67 10.57 -8.75 10.58
N LEU A 68 9.43 -9.26 10.10
CA LEU A 68 8.19 -8.50 9.97
C LEU A 68 7.65 -8.06 11.33
N THR A 69 7.63 -8.97 12.30
CA THR A 69 7.14 -8.69 13.66
C THR A 69 7.99 -7.61 14.32
N GLU A 70 9.31 -7.67 14.15
CA GLU A 70 10.24 -6.67 14.65
C GLU A 70 10.06 -5.32 13.92
N TYR A 71 9.88 -5.35 12.60
CA TYR A 71 9.58 -4.14 11.83
C TYR A 71 8.29 -3.47 12.29
N CYS A 72 7.20 -4.23 12.48
CA CYS A 72 5.92 -3.72 12.94
C CYS A 72 6.03 -3.06 14.32
N LYS A 73 6.77 -3.69 15.24
CA LYS A 73 7.07 -3.12 16.57
C LYS A 73 7.88 -1.83 16.47
N ASN A 74 8.96 -1.83 15.69
CA ASN A 74 9.88 -0.68 15.57
C ASN A 74 9.24 0.52 14.85
N ASN A 75 8.32 0.28 13.92
CA ASN A 75 7.67 1.34 13.12
C ASN A 75 6.25 1.67 13.59
N ASN A 76 5.83 1.10 14.73
CA ASN A 76 4.50 1.29 15.32
C ASN A 76 3.37 1.03 14.30
N VAL A 77 3.58 0.04 13.44
CA VAL A 77 2.61 -0.35 12.41
C VAL A 77 1.44 -1.02 13.11
N ARG A 78 0.25 -0.47 12.91
CA ARG A 78 -1.00 -0.97 13.52
C ARG A 78 -1.87 -1.77 12.53
N THR A 79 -1.42 -1.92 11.28
CA THR A 79 -2.20 -2.54 10.21
C THR A 79 -1.27 -3.35 9.31
N VAL A 80 -1.61 -4.63 9.15
CA VAL A 80 -0.96 -5.63 8.29
C VAL A 80 -1.96 -6.08 7.24
#